data_AF-M4RAN0-F1
#
_entry.id   AF-M4RAN0-F1
#
_cell.length_a   1.000
_cell.length_b   1.000
_cell.length_c   1.000
_cell.angle_alpha   90.00
_cell.angle_beta   90.00
_cell.angle_gamma   90.00
#
_symmetry.space_group_name_H-M   'P 1'
#
loop_
_entity.id
_entity.type
_entity.pdbx_description
1 polymer ?
#
loop_
_entity_poly.entity_id
_entity_poly.type
_entity_poly.pdbx_seq_one_letter_code
_entity_poly.pdbx_strand_id
1 'polypeptide(L)'
;MWATGGLLPRRTYLLDVDPQVSHRRLTHGEDRMESAGYDFQRRTRQEFLNLARADSARFLVVDASQGIEAVWNTIRNDAEQLLGGAAASTGMPEISGIPEISGDVRQTGEHSS
;
A
#
# COMPACT_ATOMS: atom_id res chain seq x y z
N MET A 1 2.90 -14.13 -11.19
CA MET A 1 2.14 -12.94 -10.73
C MET A 1 0.67 -13.08 -11.14
N TRP A 2 0.02 -14.18 -10.75
CA TRP A 2 -1.38 -14.47 -11.11
C TRP A 2 -2.18 -14.65 -9.82
N ALA A 3 -2.88 -13.58 -9.46
CA ALA A 3 -3.93 -13.49 -8.45
C ALA A 3 -4.45 -12.04 -8.39
N THR A 4 -3.55 -11.07 -8.60
CA THR A 4 -3.84 -9.63 -8.48
C THR A 4 -3.83 -8.87 -9.82
N GLY A 5 -3.70 -9.55 -10.97
CA GLY A 5 -3.59 -8.90 -12.27
C GLY A 5 -2.36 -7.97 -12.42
N GLY A 6 -1.30 -8.22 -11.64
CA GLY A 6 -0.13 -7.34 -11.59
C GLY A 6 -0.25 -6.17 -10.61
N LEU A 7 -1.38 -6.03 -9.91
CA LEU A 7 -1.50 -5.08 -8.81
C LEU A 7 -0.55 -5.45 -7.69
N LEU A 8 0.14 -4.42 -7.22
CA LEU A 8 1.08 -4.50 -6.12
C LEU A 8 0.65 -3.52 -5.03
N PRO A 9 0.94 -3.80 -3.76
CA PRO A 9 0.68 -2.85 -2.69
C PRO A 9 1.36 -1.51 -2.99
N ARG A 10 0.69 -0.40 -2.64
CA ARG A 10 1.35 0.92 -2.66
C ARG A 10 2.48 1.01 -1.62
N ARG A 11 2.35 0.24 -0.53
CA ARG A 11 3.31 0.16 0.57
C ARG A 11 3.34 -1.25 1.14
N THR A 12 4.53 -1.74 1.47
CA THR A 12 4.74 -3.00 2.18
C THR A 12 5.63 -2.75 3.39
N TYR A 13 5.13 -3.04 4.58
CA TYR A 13 5.91 -2.95 5.82
C TYR A 13 6.57 -4.31 6.10
N LEU A 14 7.90 -4.35 6.06
CA LEU A 14 8.67 -5.53 6.46
C LEU A 14 9.09 -5.36 7.91
N LEU A 15 8.44 -6.10 8.82
CA LEU A 15 8.78 -6.14 10.23
C LEU A 15 10.01 -7.04 10.42
N ASP A 16 11.19 -6.44 10.52
CA ASP A 16 12.45 -7.17 10.64
C ASP A 16 12.81 -7.40 12.10
N VAL A 17 13.04 -8.66 12.47
CA VAL A 17 13.55 -9.04 13.79
C VAL A 17 14.48 -10.24 13.62
N ASP A 18 15.54 -10.28 14.42
CA ASP A 18 16.40 -11.45 14.45
C ASP A 18 15.63 -12.66 14.99
N PRO A 19 15.69 -13.84 14.33
CA PRO A 19 14.98 -15.02 14.80
C PRO A 19 15.35 -15.44 16.23
N GLN A 20 16.58 -15.21 16.68
CA GLN A 20 16.97 -15.49 18.07
C GLN A 20 16.27 -14.56 19.07
N VAL A 21 15.97 -13.33 18.66
CA VAL A 21 15.24 -12.34 19.48
C VAL A 21 13.74 -12.63 19.47
N SER A 22 13.17 -13.02 18.33
CA SER A 22 11.75 -13.37 18.23
C SER A 22 11.38 -14.58 19.07
N HIS A 23 12.21 -15.64 19.06
CA HIS A 23 11.98 -16.84 19.88
C HIS A 23 11.92 -16.53 21.38
N ARG A 24 12.67 -15.53 21.87
CA ARG A 24 12.64 -15.12 23.29
C ARG A 24 11.38 -14.36 23.68
N ARG A 25 10.62 -13.85 22.71
CA ARG A 25 9.36 -13.11 22.91
C ARG A 25 8.12 -14.00 22.76
N LEU A 26 8.29 -15.28 22.42
CA LEU A 26 7.17 -16.21 22.30
C LEU A 26 6.53 -16.44 23.66
N THR A 27 5.26 -16.06 23.77
CA THR A 27 4.40 -16.36 24.93
C THR A 27 3.52 -17.58 24.68
N HIS A 28 3.63 -18.20 23.51
CA HIS A 28 2.82 -19.33 23.04
C HIS A 28 3.75 -20.43 22.48
N GLY A 29 3.24 -21.65 22.33
CA GLY A 29 4.00 -22.74 21.69
C GLY A 29 4.41 -22.39 20.26
N GLU A 30 5.51 -22.99 19.80
CA GLU A 30 6.01 -22.78 18.44
C GLU A 30 4.99 -23.22 17.39
N ASP A 31 4.75 -22.34 16.42
CA ASP A 31 4.03 -22.67 15.21
C ASP A 31 4.97 -23.23 14.12
N ARG A 32 4.39 -23.60 12.98
CA ARG A 32 5.12 -24.22 11.86
C ARG A 32 6.31 -23.37 11.37
N MET A 33 6.23 -22.04 11.44
CA MET A 33 7.30 -21.13 11.04
C MET A 33 8.41 -21.08 12.09
N GLU A 34 8.07 -21.11 13.38
CA GLU A 34 9.07 -21.18 14.45
C GLU A 34 9.79 -22.54 14.48
N SER A 35 9.10 -23.64 14.22
CA SER A 35 9.71 -24.98 14.18
C SER A 35 10.49 -25.28 12.91
N ALA A 36 10.53 -24.37 11.92
CA ALA A 36 11.26 -24.57 10.66
C ALA A 36 12.80 -24.51 10.82
N GLY A 37 13.29 -24.07 11.98
CA GLY A 37 14.70 -24.04 12.34
C GLY A 37 15.42 -22.75 11.95
N TYR A 38 16.46 -22.43 12.71
CA TYR A 38 17.17 -21.14 12.64
C TYR A 38 17.74 -20.81 11.24
N ASP A 39 18.37 -21.77 10.58
CA ASP A 39 18.96 -21.55 9.25
C ASP A 39 17.92 -21.27 8.17
N PHE A 40 16.74 -21.89 8.27
CA PHE A 40 15.63 -21.60 7.38
C PHE A 40 15.11 -20.19 7.62
N GLN A 41 14.84 -19.81 8.87
CA GLN A 41 14.35 -18.49 9.24
C GLN A 41 15.34 -17.38 8.84
N ARG A 42 16.64 -17.58 9.04
CA ARG A 42 17.68 -16.61 8.64
C ARG A 42 17.71 -16.42 7.12
N ARG A 43 17.62 -17.48 6.32
CA ARG A 43 17.56 -17.38 4.85
C ARG A 43 16.28 -16.67 4.40
N THR A 44 15.14 -17.05 4.96
CA THR A 44 13.85 -16.40 4.67
C THR A 44 13.90 -14.91 4.97
N ARG A 45 14.41 -14.51 6.14
CA ARG A 45 14.66 -13.10 6.51
C ARG A 45 15.52 -12.40 5.46
N GLN A 46 16.62 -13.02 5.05
CA GLN A 46 17.53 -12.43 4.08
C GLN A 46 16.87 -12.20 2.71
N GLU A 47 16.03 -13.13 2.24
CA GLU A 47 15.29 -12.96 0.99
C GLU A 47 14.29 -11.80 1.06
N PHE A 48 13.56 -11.64 2.16
CA PHE A 48 12.68 -10.48 2.33
C PHE A 48 13.45 -9.16 2.39
N LEU A 49 14.61 -9.13 3.05
CA LEU A 49 15.48 -7.95 3.05
C LEU A 49 16.02 -7.64 1.65
N ASN A 50 16.35 -8.66 0.86
CA ASN A 50 16.76 -8.48 -0.54
C ASN A 50 15.62 -7.89 -1.38
N LEU A 51 14.38 -8.37 -1.21
CA LEU A 51 13.20 -7.80 -1.86
C LEU A 51 12.99 -6.33 -1.48
N ALA A 52 13.12 -6.00 -0.19
CA ALA A 52 12.98 -4.63 0.28
C ALA A 52 14.05 -3.68 -0.27
N ARG A 53 15.29 -4.17 -0.42
CA ARG A 53 16.38 -3.41 -1.07
C ARG A 53 16.14 -3.21 -2.56
N ALA A 54 15.62 -4.22 -3.24
CA ALA A 54 15.34 -4.17 -4.67
C ALA A 54 14.19 -3.20 -5.01
N ASP A 55 13.29 -2.94 -4.07
CA ASP A 55 12.16 -2.03 -4.24
C ASP A 55 11.94 -1.15 -3.01
N SER A 56 12.95 -0.33 -2.71
CA SER A 56 12.95 0.56 -1.53
C SER A 56 11.90 1.67 -1.59
N ALA A 57 11.30 1.92 -2.75
CA ALA A 57 10.21 2.89 -2.90
C ALA A 57 8.88 2.34 -2.35
N ARG A 58 8.64 1.04 -2.50
CA ARG A 58 7.44 0.36 -2.00
C ARG A 58 7.61 -0.22 -0.61
N PHE A 59 8.81 -0.65 -0.25
CA PHE A 59 9.08 -1.30 1.04
C PHE A 59 9.54 -0.30 2.10
N LEU A 60 8.95 -0.40 3.29
CA LEU A 60 9.49 0.18 4.51
C LEU A 60 9.91 -0.94 5.45
N VAL A 61 11.20 -1.05 5.74
CA VAL A 61 11.71 -2.00 6.75
C VAL A 61 11.57 -1.34 8.12
N VAL A 62 10.88 -2.01 9.03
CA VAL A 62 10.63 -1.55 10.41
C VAL A 62 11.33 -2.51 11.36
N ASP A 63 12.16 -1.98 12.24
CA ASP A 63 12.83 -2.75 13.28
C ASP A 63 11.82 -3.20 14.34
N ALA A 64 11.44 -4.47 14.28
CA ALA A 64 10.48 -5.10 15.18
C ALA A 64 11.12 -5.60 16.49
N SER A 65 12.43 -5.36 16.70
CA SER A 65 13.07 -5.55 18.00
C SER A 65 12.74 -4.42 18.98
N GLN A 66 12.16 -3.32 18.51
CA GLN A 66 11.70 -2.23 19.38
C GLN A 66 10.44 -2.63 20.15
N GLY A 67 10.00 -1.74 21.06
CA GLY A 67 8.74 -1.89 21.76
C GLY A 67 7.54 -1.67 20.83
N ILE A 68 6.38 -2.25 21.19
CA ILE A 68 5.14 -2.19 20.39
C ILE A 68 4.78 -0.75 20.00
N GLU A 69 4.85 0.19 20.95
CA GLU A 69 4.53 1.61 20.69
C GLU A 69 5.46 2.25 19.64
N ALA A 70 6.75 1.92 19.65
CA ALA A 70 7.70 2.47 18.68
C ALA A 70 7.43 1.94 17.26
N VAL A 71 7.16 0.64 17.15
CA VAL A 71 6.76 0.00 15.87
C VAL A 71 5.44 0.58 15.37
N TRP A 72 4.44 0.69 16.26
CA TRP A 72 3.13 1.28 15.96
C TRP A 72 3.24 2.70 15.43
N ASN A 73 3.98 3.57 16.14
CA ASN A 73 4.17 4.96 15.74
C ASN A 73 4.86 5.08 14.38
N THR A 74 5.84 4.21 14.10
CA THR A 74 6.54 4.19 12.79
C THR A 74 5.57 3.88 11.66
N ILE A 75 4.77 2.81 11.81
CA ILE A 75 3.81 2.37 10.78
C ILE A 75 2.69 3.41 10.61
N ARG A 76 2.13 3.91 11.71
CA ARG A 76 1.03 4.89 11.68
C ARG A 76 1.45 6.16 10.95
N ASN A 77 2.60 6.73 11.32
CA ASN A 77 3.07 8.00 10.74
C ASN A 77 3.31 7.87 9.22
N ASP A 78 3.88 6.76 8.75
CA ASP A 78 4.09 6.51 7.32
C ASP A 78 2.74 6.29 6.58
N ALA A 79 1.83 5.52 7.17
CA ALA A 79 0.50 5.29 6.60
C ALA A 79 -0.31 6.60 6.47
N GLU A 80 -0.28 7.45 7.49
CA GLU A 80 -0.93 8.76 7.46
C GLU A 80 -0.38 9.65 6.34
N GLN A 81 0.94 9.67 6.13
CA GLN A 81 1.56 10.41 5.02
C GLN A 81 1.13 9.87 3.65
N LEU A 82 1.05 8.54 3.50
CA LEU A 82 0.61 7.90 2.25
C LEU A 82 -0.85 8.19 1.92
N LEU A 83 -1.72 8.21 2.93
CA LEU A 83 -3.15 8.50 2.78
C LEU A 83 -3.41 10.01 2.61
N GLY A 84 -2.72 10.85 3.36
CA GLY A 84 -2.81 12.31 3.24
C GLY A 84 -2.27 12.82 1.90
N GLY A 85 -1.21 12.22 1.37
CA GLY A 85 -0.71 12.51 0.03
C GLY A 85 -1.65 12.08 -1.10
N ALA A 86 -2.53 11.09 -0.87
CA ALA A 86 -3.52 10.66 -1.86
C ALA A 86 -4.72 11.62 -1.95
N ALA A 87 -5.12 12.25 -0.84
CA ALA A 87 -6.18 13.25 -0.82
C ALA A 87 -5.76 14.55 -1.54
N ALA A 88 -4.49 14.95 -1.44
CA ALA A 88 -3.96 16.15 -2.10
C ALA A 88 -3.79 16.00 -3.63
N SER A 89 -3.68 14.77 -4.15
CA SER A 89 -3.51 14.51 -5.59
C SER A 89 -4.82 14.32 -6.37
N THR A 90 -5.97 14.29 -5.70
CA THR A 90 -7.29 14.17 -6.36
C THR A 90 -7.87 15.56 -6.61
N GLY A 91 -7.18 16.37 -7.41
CA GLY A 91 -7.79 17.54 -8.04
C GLY A 91 -8.71 17.05 -9.15
N MET A 92 -10.03 17.17 -8.97
CA MET A 92 -10.97 17.06 -10.09
C MET A 92 -10.52 18.03 -11.20
N PRO A 93 -10.42 17.59 -12.47
CA PRO A 93 -10.19 18.53 -13.55
C PRO A 93 -11.38 19.50 -13.60
N GLU A 94 -11.10 20.79 -13.46
CA GLU A 94 -12.03 21.86 -13.72
C GLU A 94 -12.42 21.75 -15.21
N ILE A 95 -13.65 21.34 -15.48
CA ILE A 95 -14.16 21.18 -16.85
C ILE A 95 -14.49 22.59 -17.37
N SER A 96 -13.45 23.34 -17.74
CA SER A 96 -13.59 24.62 -18.42
C SER A 96 -13.86 24.35 -19.91
N GLY A 97 -15.10 24.59 -20.34
CA GLY A 97 -15.42 24.77 -21.76
C GLY A 97 -16.25 23.68 -22.43
N ILE A 98 -17.38 23.25 -21.84
CA ILE A 98 -18.45 22.69 -22.69
C ILE A 98 -19.16 23.89 -23.36
N PRO A 99 -19.08 24.07 -24.69
CA PRO A 99 -19.88 25.09 -25.35
C PRO A 99 -21.36 24.73 -25.23
N GLU A 100 -22.19 25.70 -24.84
CA GLU A 100 -23.65 25.61 -24.92
C GLU A 100 -24.04 25.23 -26.35
N ILE A 101 -24.66 24.07 -26.50
CA ILE A 101 -25.35 23.69 -27.73
C ILE A 101 -26.56 24.62 -27.89
N SER A 102 -26.35 25.71 -28.61
CA SER A 102 -27.40 26.60 -29.08
C SER A 102 -28.26 25.85 -30.10
N GLY A 103 -29.33 25.22 -29.62
CA GLY A 103 -30.35 24.59 -30.44
C GLY A 103 -31.28 25.66 -31.00
N ASP A 104 -30.96 26.15 -32.19
CA ASP A 104 -31.88 26.92 -33.04
C ASP A 104 -32.99 25.98 -33.53
N VAL A 105 -34.13 25.97 -32.83
CA VAL A 105 -35.36 25.30 -33.30
C VAL A 105 -35.91 26.15 -34.44
N ARG A 106 -35.47 25.81 -35.65
CA ARG A 106 -36.05 26.38 -36.87
C ARG A 106 -37.52 26.06 -36.94
N GLN A 107 -38.26 27.14 -37.01
CA GLN A 107 -39.67 27.26 -37.31
C GLN A 107 -39.96 26.76 -38.74
N THR A 108 -40.88 25.82 -38.85
CA THR A 108 -41.69 25.55 -40.05
C THR A 108 -43.13 25.62 -39.53
N GLY A 109 -43.99 26.61 -39.84
CA GLY A 109 -44.47 26.96 -41.19
C GLY A 109 -45.08 25.69 -41.82
N GLU A 110 -46.36 25.51 -42.14
CA GLU A 110 -47.50 26.33 -42.54
C GLU A 110 -48.74 25.38 -42.47
N HIS A 111 -49.96 25.76 -42.08
CA HIS A 111 -51.10 26.27 -42.86
C HIS A 111 -52.36 25.38 -42.69
N SER A 112 -53.51 26.05 -42.48
CA SER A 112 -54.92 25.76 -42.83
C SER A 112 -55.46 24.32 -42.64
N SER A 113 -56.63 24.09 -42.03
CA SER A 113 -57.91 24.80 -42.10
C SER A 113 -58.80 24.35 -40.94
#